data_AF-A0A2J8AET2-F1
#
_entry.id   AF-A0A2J8AET2-F1
#
_cell.length_a   1.000
_cell.length_b   1.000
_cell.length_c   1.000
_cell.angle_alpha   90.00
_cell.angle_beta   90.00
_cell.angle_gamma   90.00
#
_symmetry.space_group_name_H-M   'P 1'
#
loop_
_entity.id
_entity.type
_entity.pdbx_description
1 polymer ?
#
loop_
_entity_poly.entity_id
_entity_poly.type
_entity_poly.pdbx_seq_one_letter_code
_entity_poly.pdbx_strand_id
1 'polypeptide(L)'
;MTTSLPKNVFSSLMARELGGRRPGTATGHSRRMYQSICPTSKAQQLDVPEVHISRFSPCGQYLRASAGRKLLQLLPPAAGASNALSSSPYLDPALYGYDDRVVSPYIRTRPSLEQPIAFRPRNRPDRAGGFRLEAGPYEAVVVRDRRFPRSVTHLAHPDAPFLLTVFSVFQQTSLNINYRG
;
A
#
# COMPACT_ATOMS: atom_id res chain seq x y z
N MET A 1 8.59 38.31 -2.44
CA MET A 1 9.06 36.92 -2.36
C MET A 1 8.52 36.30 -1.08
N THR A 2 7.37 35.62 -1.13
CA THR A 2 6.76 35.00 0.06
C THR A 2 7.37 33.62 0.29
N THR A 3 8.17 33.50 1.34
CA THR A 3 8.70 32.24 1.86
C THR A 3 7.54 31.38 2.37
N SER A 4 6.99 30.50 1.52
CA SER A 4 5.91 29.63 1.94
C SER A 4 6.46 28.58 2.91
N LEU A 5 6.01 28.65 4.17
CA LEU A 5 6.27 27.65 5.21
C LEU A 5 6.10 26.21 4.67
N PRO A 6 6.86 25.23 5.20
CA PRO A 6 6.65 23.83 4.87
C PRO A 6 5.19 23.46 5.15
N LYS A 7 4.49 22.96 4.11
CA LYS A 7 3.10 22.52 4.23
C LYS A 7 3.05 21.27 5.10
N ASN A 8 2.80 21.45 6.40
CA ASN A 8 2.55 20.35 7.34
C ASN A 8 1.10 19.85 7.21
N VAL A 9 0.78 18.71 7.83
CA VAL A 9 -0.57 18.10 7.79
C VAL A 9 -1.64 19.10 8.24
N PHE A 10 -1.32 19.92 9.26
CA PHE A 10 -2.20 20.98 9.75
C PHE A 10 -2.56 21.99 8.66
N SER A 11 -1.59 22.49 7.89
CA SER A 11 -1.84 23.42 6.79
C SER A 11 -2.70 22.80 5.67
N SER A 12 -2.53 21.50 5.39
CA SER A 12 -3.34 20.77 4.42
C SER A 12 -4.78 20.56 4.91
N LEU A 13 -4.96 20.29 6.21
CA LEU A 13 -6.26 20.17 6.88
C LEU A 13 -6.99 21.51 6.91
N MET A 14 -6.34 22.56 7.38
CA MET A 14 -6.92 23.91 7.43
C MET A 14 -7.37 24.38 6.05
N ALA A 15 -6.57 24.09 5.01
CA ALA A 15 -6.91 24.35 3.63
C ALA A 15 -8.10 23.52 3.09
N ARG A 16 -8.42 22.38 3.71
CA ARG A 16 -9.58 21.55 3.39
C ARG A 16 -10.84 22.09 4.08
N GLU A 17 -10.73 22.40 5.38
CA GLU A 17 -11.86 22.77 6.24
C GLU A 17 -12.29 24.24 6.07
N LEU A 18 -11.34 25.18 5.97
CA LEU A 18 -11.64 26.62 5.96
C LEU A 18 -11.91 27.20 4.56
N GLY A 19 -12.34 26.35 3.63
CA GLY A 19 -12.99 26.67 2.35
C GLY A 19 -12.76 28.05 1.71
N GLY A 20 -12.01 28.07 0.61
CA GLY A 20 -11.94 29.20 -0.32
C GLY A 20 -11.70 28.74 -1.78
N ARG A 21 -12.18 27.55 -2.13
CA ARG A 21 -11.75 26.83 -3.34
C ARG A 21 -12.85 26.71 -4.37
N ARG A 22 -12.44 26.73 -5.64
CA ARG A 22 -13.34 26.63 -6.80
C ARG A 22 -14.22 25.38 -6.69
N PRO A 23 -15.53 25.47 -7.01
CA PRO A 23 -16.42 24.32 -7.10
C PRO A 23 -15.82 23.19 -7.94
N GLY A 24 -16.11 21.93 -7.57
CA GLY A 24 -15.59 20.74 -8.27
C GLY A 24 -14.13 20.36 -7.96
N THR A 25 -13.40 21.15 -7.17
CA THR A 25 -11.99 20.84 -6.84
C THR A 25 -11.80 20.09 -5.51
N ALA A 26 -12.87 19.83 -4.76
CA ALA A 26 -12.80 19.24 -3.41
C ALA A 26 -12.09 17.88 -3.41
N THR A 27 -12.50 16.95 -4.28
CA THR A 27 -11.94 15.59 -4.35
C THR A 27 -10.44 15.59 -4.61
N GLY A 28 -9.97 16.37 -5.59
CA GLY A 28 -8.55 16.48 -5.89
C GLY A 28 -7.73 17.06 -4.74
N HIS A 29 -8.29 17.99 -3.97
CA HIS A 29 -7.62 18.58 -2.82
C HIS A 29 -7.58 17.62 -1.62
N SER A 30 -8.69 16.94 -1.32
CA SER A 30 -8.75 15.89 -0.31
C SER A 30 -7.76 14.77 -0.61
N ARG A 31 -7.63 14.39 -1.89
CA ARG A 31 -6.61 13.42 -2.34
C ARG A 31 -5.19 13.95 -2.18
N ARG A 32 -4.91 15.21 -2.55
CA ARG A 32 -3.57 15.83 -2.35
C ARG A 32 -3.15 15.92 -0.88
N MET A 33 -4.07 15.95 0.07
CA MET A 33 -3.74 15.90 1.49
C MET A 33 -2.93 14.65 1.85
N TYR A 34 -3.16 13.52 1.16
CA TYR A 34 -2.40 12.29 1.37
C TYR A 34 -0.91 12.44 1.03
N GLN A 35 -0.51 13.39 0.16
CA GLN A 35 0.90 13.73 -0.05
C GLN A 35 1.58 14.30 1.20
N SER A 36 0.81 14.82 2.15
CA SER A 36 1.32 15.28 3.44
C SER A 36 1.21 14.21 4.53
N ILE A 37 0.56 13.08 4.28
CA ILE A 37 0.35 11.98 5.23
C ILE A 37 0.90 10.71 4.59
N CYS A 38 2.17 10.41 4.78
CA CYS A 38 2.80 9.24 4.18
C CYS A 38 3.15 8.19 5.24
N PRO A 39 2.99 6.89 4.95
CA PRO A 39 3.40 5.84 5.84
C PRO A 39 4.92 5.68 5.79
N THR A 40 5.58 6.08 6.87
CA THR A 40 7.05 6.08 7.01
C THR A 40 7.55 5.10 8.06
N SER A 41 6.66 4.66 8.96
CA SER A 41 6.95 3.80 10.09
C SER A 41 6.30 2.43 9.89
N LYS A 42 6.85 1.40 10.54
CA LYS A 42 6.33 0.03 10.50
C LYS A 42 5.89 -0.42 11.88
N ALA A 43 4.71 -1.00 11.96
CA ALA A 43 4.25 -1.73 13.14
C ALA A 43 4.52 -3.22 12.95
N GLN A 44 4.74 -3.89 14.08
CA GLN A 44 5.25 -5.24 14.26
C GLN A 44 4.67 -6.27 13.28
N GLN A 45 5.52 -7.21 12.86
CA GLN A 45 5.15 -8.37 12.05
C GLN A 45 4.16 -9.24 12.83
N LEU A 46 2.93 -9.33 12.35
CA LEU A 46 1.92 -10.23 12.92
C LEU A 46 1.89 -11.51 12.08
N ASP A 47 2.09 -12.65 12.73
CA ASP A 47 1.92 -13.96 12.12
C ASP A 47 0.44 -14.35 12.12
N VAL A 48 -0.03 -14.81 10.97
CA VAL A 48 -1.42 -15.21 10.72
C VAL A 48 -1.43 -16.65 10.19
N PRO A 49 -2.45 -17.47 10.54
CA PRO A 49 -2.64 -18.80 9.96
C PRO A 49 -2.64 -18.80 8.42
N GLU A 50 -2.57 -19.99 7.80
CA GLU A 50 -2.46 -20.17 6.34
C GLU A 50 -3.66 -19.62 5.55
N VAL A 51 -3.70 -18.30 5.36
CA VAL A 51 -4.74 -17.58 4.64
C VAL A 51 -4.14 -16.67 3.58
N HIS A 52 -4.81 -16.59 2.43
CA HIS A 52 -4.49 -15.61 1.41
C HIS A 52 -5.30 -14.34 1.66
N ILE A 53 -4.62 -13.26 2.03
CA ILE A 53 -5.24 -11.95 2.22
C ILE A 53 -5.19 -11.20 0.90
N SER A 54 -6.36 -10.78 0.41
CA SER A 54 -6.50 -10.24 -0.95
C SER A 54 -6.80 -8.75 -0.98
N ARG A 55 -7.64 -8.20 -0.10
CA ARG A 55 -8.02 -6.78 -0.11
C ARG A 55 -8.75 -6.34 1.16
N PHE A 56 -8.86 -5.03 1.33
CA PHE A 56 -9.83 -4.44 2.27
C PHE A 56 -11.26 -4.52 1.71
N SER A 57 -12.21 -4.64 2.62
CA SER A 57 -13.61 -4.30 2.39
C SER A 57 -13.75 -2.84 1.93
N PRO A 58 -14.81 -2.47 1.20
CA PRO A 58 -15.03 -1.08 0.77
C PRO A 58 -15.06 -0.07 1.92
N CYS A 59 -15.52 -0.49 3.10
CA CYS A 59 -15.53 0.33 4.31
C CYS A 59 -14.20 0.35 5.07
N GLY A 60 -13.16 -0.37 4.62
CA GLY A 60 -11.85 -0.43 5.25
C GLY A 60 -11.76 -1.26 6.55
N GLN A 61 -12.89 -1.60 7.19
CA GLN A 61 -12.89 -2.23 8.51
C GLN A 61 -12.49 -3.71 8.52
N TYR A 62 -12.73 -4.42 7.41
CA TYR A 62 -12.47 -5.85 7.30
C TYR A 62 -11.47 -6.17 6.20
N LEU A 63 -10.72 -7.26 6.39
CA LEU A 63 -9.87 -7.88 5.37
C LEU A 63 -10.59 -9.08 4.75
N ARG A 64 -10.52 -9.20 3.43
CA ARG A 64 -10.95 -10.40 2.71
C ARG A 64 -9.80 -11.40 2.68
N ALA A 65 -9.99 -12.51 3.38
CA ALA A 65 -9.06 -13.63 3.41
C ALA A 65 -9.73 -14.92 2.91
N SER A 66 -8.97 -15.79 2.27
CA SER A 66 -9.40 -17.14 1.88
C SER A 66 -8.48 -18.19 2.46
N ALA A 67 -9.06 -19.27 2.99
CA ALA A 67 -8.32 -20.41 3.51
C ALA A 67 -7.90 -21.35 2.36
N GLY A 68 -6.65 -21.81 2.38
CA GLY A 68 -6.15 -22.81 1.44
C GLY A 68 -5.64 -22.25 0.11
N ARG A 69 -4.34 -21.93 0.05
CA ARG A 69 -3.66 -21.54 -1.20
C ARG A 69 -3.75 -22.61 -2.29
N LYS A 70 -3.83 -23.89 -1.93
CA LYS A 70 -4.02 -25.00 -2.88
C LYS A 70 -5.35 -24.90 -3.62
N LEU A 71 -6.43 -24.49 -2.95
CA LEU A 71 -7.72 -24.29 -3.61
C LEU A 71 -7.68 -23.09 -4.56
N LEU A 72 -6.94 -22.03 -4.22
CA LEU A 72 -6.73 -20.89 -5.13
C LEU A 72 -5.95 -21.26 -6.40
N GLN A 73 -5.06 -22.25 -6.35
CA GLN A 73 -4.35 -22.76 -7.53
C GLN A 73 -5.25 -23.54 -8.48
N LEU A 74 -6.36 -24.10 -7.98
CA LEU A 74 -7.39 -24.76 -8.79
C LEU A 74 -8.39 -23.77 -9.39
N LEU A 75 -8.44 -22.54 -8.88
CA LEU A 75 -9.23 -21.48 -9.46
C LEU A 75 -8.49 -20.86 -10.65
N PRO A 76 -9.21 -20.33 -11.66
CA PRO A 76 -8.58 -19.59 -12.76
C PRO A 76 -7.62 -18.51 -12.24
N PRO A 77 -6.53 -18.18 -12.96
CA PRO A 77 -5.55 -17.18 -12.50
C PRO A 77 -6.15 -15.82 -12.11
N ALA A 78 -7.31 -15.47 -12.69
CA ALA A 78 -8.07 -14.27 -12.38
C ALA A 78 -8.90 -14.33 -11.08
N ALA A 79 -9.14 -15.53 -10.52
CA ALA A 79 -9.93 -15.73 -9.32
C ALA A 79 -9.09 -15.70 -8.03
N GLY A 80 -7.78 -15.99 -8.11
CA GLY A 80 -6.84 -15.83 -7.00
C GLY A 80 -6.16 -14.45 -6.95
N ALA A 81 -6.08 -13.74 -8.07
CA ALA A 81 -5.60 -12.36 -8.14
C ALA A 81 -6.79 -11.41 -8.08
N SER A 82 -6.90 -10.60 -7.02
CA SER A 82 -7.91 -9.55 -6.92
C SER A 82 -7.61 -8.45 -7.94
N ASN A 83 -8.00 -8.63 -9.21
CA ASN A 83 -7.96 -7.59 -10.23
C ASN A 83 -8.83 -6.36 -9.90
N ALA A 84 -9.46 -6.32 -8.73
CA ALA A 84 -10.05 -5.13 -8.17
C ALA A 84 -9.01 -4.01 -8.06
N LEU A 85 -9.42 -2.83 -8.50
CA LEU A 85 -8.69 -1.59 -8.30
C LEU A 85 -8.73 -1.25 -6.80
N SER A 86 -7.57 -0.91 -6.23
CA SER A 86 -7.54 -0.25 -4.94
C SER A 86 -8.10 1.17 -5.08
N SER A 87 -9.04 1.54 -4.22
CA SER A 87 -9.56 2.91 -4.13
C SER A 87 -8.62 3.86 -3.37
N SER A 88 -7.48 3.38 -2.89
CA SER A 88 -6.59 4.16 -2.03
C SER A 88 -5.92 5.32 -2.76
N PRO A 89 -5.87 6.53 -2.17
CA PRO A 89 -5.14 7.68 -2.73
C PRO A 89 -3.64 7.45 -2.93
N TYR A 90 -3.00 6.52 -2.20
CA TYR A 90 -1.57 6.23 -2.40
C TYR A 90 -1.24 5.53 -3.70
N LEU A 91 -2.22 4.81 -4.27
CA LEU A 91 -2.10 4.11 -5.55
C LEU A 91 -2.73 4.92 -6.70
N ASP A 92 -2.80 6.24 -6.53
CA ASP A 92 -3.23 7.16 -7.58
C ASP A 92 -2.03 7.66 -8.40
N PRO A 93 -1.93 7.28 -9.69
CA PRO A 93 -0.85 7.74 -10.57
C PRO A 93 -0.84 9.26 -10.79
N ALA A 94 -1.95 9.96 -10.50
CA ALA A 94 -2.00 11.42 -10.55
C ALA A 94 -1.33 12.10 -9.35
N LEU A 95 -1.18 11.40 -8.23
CA LEU A 95 -0.58 11.93 -6.99
C LEU A 95 0.86 11.48 -6.81
N TYR A 96 1.15 10.20 -7.10
CA TYR A 96 2.46 9.60 -6.91
C TYR A 96 2.96 8.94 -8.20
N GLY A 97 4.27 9.00 -8.39
CA GLY A 97 5.00 8.14 -9.30
C GLY A 97 5.62 6.98 -8.52
N TYR A 98 5.44 5.77 -9.03
CA TYR A 98 6.03 4.52 -8.56
C TYR A 98 6.18 3.57 -9.76
N ASP A 99 6.95 2.49 -9.61
CA ASP A 99 7.10 1.48 -10.66
C ASP A 99 5.89 0.54 -10.67
N ASP A 100 5.04 0.67 -11.70
CA ASP A 100 3.83 -0.16 -11.90
C ASP A 100 4.11 -1.68 -12.00
N ARG A 101 5.36 -2.06 -12.34
CA ARG A 101 5.79 -3.47 -12.37
C ARG A 101 5.91 -4.06 -10.96
N VAL A 102 6.18 -3.19 -10.00
CA VAL A 102 6.51 -3.50 -8.60
C VAL A 102 5.30 -3.29 -7.68
N VAL A 103 4.56 -2.19 -7.86
CA VAL A 103 3.27 -1.91 -7.20
C VAL A 103 2.28 -1.40 -8.23
N SER A 104 1.07 -1.95 -8.26
CA SER A 104 0.03 -1.57 -9.21
C SER A 104 -1.24 -1.10 -8.49
N PRO A 105 -2.04 -0.20 -9.09
CA PRO A 105 -3.41 0.08 -8.64
C PRO A 105 -4.28 -1.18 -8.59
N TYR A 106 -3.96 -2.19 -9.40
CA TYR A 106 -4.58 -3.51 -9.35
C TYR A 106 -3.93 -4.36 -8.27
N ILE A 107 -4.74 -4.98 -7.41
CA ILE A 107 -4.20 -5.78 -6.31
C ILE A 107 -3.69 -7.13 -6.84
N ARG A 108 -2.37 -7.33 -6.83
CA ARG A 108 -1.74 -8.55 -7.38
C ARG A 108 -0.67 -9.08 -6.44
N THR A 109 -0.68 -10.40 -6.23
CA THR A 109 0.39 -11.11 -5.51
C THR A 109 1.58 -11.33 -6.45
N ARG A 110 2.79 -11.06 -5.96
CA ARG A 110 4.05 -11.16 -6.72
C ARG A 110 5.11 -11.94 -5.92
N PRO A 111 6.18 -12.44 -6.55
CA PRO A 111 7.38 -12.80 -5.81
C PRO A 111 7.87 -11.60 -5.00
N SER A 112 8.33 -11.83 -3.77
CA SER A 112 8.87 -10.77 -2.93
C SER A 112 10.05 -10.11 -3.63
N LEU A 113 10.03 -8.79 -3.67
CA LEU A 113 11.12 -7.99 -4.19
C LEU A 113 12.10 -7.70 -3.06
N GLU A 114 13.37 -7.58 -3.40
CA GLU A 114 14.43 -7.23 -2.44
C GLU A 114 14.61 -5.71 -2.34
N GLN A 115 14.19 -4.97 -3.37
CA GLN A 115 14.35 -3.52 -3.44
C GLN A 115 13.16 -2.77 -2.84
N PRO A 116 13.39 -1.65 -2.14
CA PRO A 116 12.32 -0.82 -1.62
C PRO A 116 11.54 -0.12 -2.74
N ILE A 117 10.25 0.04 -2.51
CA ILE A 117 9.34 0.67 -3.47
C ILE A 117 9.20 2.14 -3.11
N ALA A 118 9.74 3.02 -3.95
CA ALA A 118 9.69 4.45 -3.71
C ALA A 118 8.44 5.10 -4.33
N PHE A 119 7.66 5.78 -3.49
CA PHE A 119 6.53 6.62 -3.89
C PHE A 119 6.98 8.07 -3.90
N ARG A 120 6.99 8.69 -5.09
CA ARG A 120 7.43 10.08 -5.28
C ARG A 120 6.24 10.97 -5.63
N PRO A 121 5.99 12.09 -4.92
CA PRO A 121 4.92 13.00 -5.28
C PRO A 121 5.13 13.58 -6.69
N ARG A 122 4.14 13.40 -7.59
CA ARG A 122 4.29 13.76 -9.01
C ARG A 122 4.41 15.26 -9.25
N ASN A 123 3.69 16.06 -8.46
CA ASN A 123 3.68 17.52 -8.60
C ASN A 123 4.88 18.22 -7.93
N ARG A 124 5.68 17.50 -7.14
CA ARG A 124 6.81 18.04 -6.36
C ARG A 124 7.92 17.00 -6.18
N PRO A 125 8.59 16.58 -7.27
CA PRO A 125 9.57 15.49 -7.22
C PRO A 125 10.78 15.79 -6.32
N ASP A 126 11.21 17.06 -6.21
CA ASP A 126 12.38 17.49 -5.43
C ASP A 126 12.10 17.70 -3.92
N ARG A 127 10.87 17.47 -3.45
CA ARG A 127 10.49 17.75 -2.04
C ARG A 127 10.38 16.46 -1.23
N ALA A 128 10.85 16.49 0.02
CA ALA A 128 10.87 15.41 1.03
C ALA A 128 9.48 14.91 1.51
N GLY A 129 8.54 14.65 0.59
CA GLY A 129 7.19 14.14 0.86
C GLY A 129 6.92 12.75 0.30
N GLY A 130 7.92 12.11 -0.31
CA GLY A 130 7.83 10.71 -0.71
C GLY A 130 8.02 9.76 0.46
N PHE A 131 7.66 8.49 0.26
CA PHE A 131 7.93 7.43 1.21
C PHE A 131 8.41 6.17 0.48
N ARG A 132 8.97 5.23 1.24
CA ARG A 132 9.41 3.95 0.69
C ARG A 132 8.72 2.82 1.44
N LEU A 133 8.25 1.83 0.68
CA LEU A 133 7.88 0.54 1.23
C LEU A 133 9.12 -0.33 1.19
N GLU A 134 9.77 -0.44 2.34
CA GLU A 134 10.88 -1.35 2.52
C GLU A 134 10.34 -2.79 2.48
N ALA A 135 10.81 -3.58 1.51
CA ALA A 135 10.61 -5.01 1.56
C ALA A 135 11.37 -5.54 2.78
N GLY A 136 10.66 -6.25 3.69
CA GLY A 136 11.32 -6.87 4.83
C GLY A 136 12.38 -7.88 4.37
N PRO A 137 13.27 -8.35 5.26
CA PRO A 137 14.37 -9.24 4.88
C PRO A 137 13.84 -10.44 4.10
N TYR A 138 14.33 -10.58 2.86
CA TYR A 138 13.97 -11.66 1.95
C TYR A 138 14.74 -12.92 2.35
N GLU A 139 14.16 -13.72 3.24
CA GLU A 139 14.64 -15.06 3.49
C GLU A 139 13.61 -16.05 2.92
N ALA A 140 14.00 -16.71 1.84
CA ALA A 140 13.30 -17.89 1.36
C ALA A 140 13.37 -18.95 2.45
N VAL A 141 12.22 -19.49 2.85
CA VAL A 141 12.21 -20.57 3.84
C VAL A 141 12.70 -21.82 3.13
N VAL A 142 13.78 -22.42 3.67
CA VAL A 142 14.28 -23.72 3.23
C VAL A 142 13.59 -24.78 4.06
N VAL A 143 12.81 -25.64 3.42
CA VAL A 143 12.19 -26.80 4.07
C VAL A 143 12.61 -28.04 3.30
N ARG A 144 13.29 -28.97 3.98
CA ARG A 144 13.78 -30.24 3.38
C ARG A 144 14.60 -30.00 2.10
N ASP A 145 15.59 -29.11 2.16
CA ASP A 145 16.44 -28.66 1.04
C ASP A 145 15.71 -28.01 -0.15
N ARG A 146 14.40 -27.77 -0.05
CA ARG A 146 13.64 -27.03 -1.05
C ARG A 146 13.47 -25.58 -0.62
N ARG A 147 13.85 -24.65 -1.50
CA ARG A 147 13.61 -23.21 -1.32
C ARG A 147 12.19 -22.87 -1.72
N PHE A 148 11.43 -22.30 -0.79
CA PHE A 148 10.09 -21.80 -1.06
C PHE A 148 10.13 -20.28 -1.22
N PRO A 149 9.75 -19.74 -2.40
CA PRO A 149 9.77 -18.30 -2.62
C PRO A 149 8.71 -17.62 -1.77
N ARG A 150 9.09 -16.50 -1.14
CA ARG A 150 8.15 -15.63 -0.44
C ARG A 150 7.37 -14.81 -1.46
N SER A 151 6.06 -14.79 -1.34
CA SER A 151 5.17 -13.90 -2.10
C SER A 151 4.86 -12.63 -1.30
N VAL A 152 4.72 -11.50 -1.99
CA VAL A 152 4.35 -10.21 -1.41
C VAL A 152 3.11 -9.64 -2.08
N THR A 153 2.24 -9.00 -1.30
CA THR A 153 1.10 -8.21 -1.78
C THR A 153 0.99 -6.94 -0.96
N HIS A 154 0.88 -5.78 -1.61
CA HIS A 154 0.67 -4.50 -0.94
C HIS A 154 -0.81 -4.11 -1.01
N LEU A 155 -1.42 -3.89 0.15
CA LEU A 155 -2.81 -3.49 0.30
C LEU A 155 -2.86 -2.09 0.91
N ALA A 156 -3.24 -1.09 0.13
CA ALA A 156 -3.43 0.25 0.63
C ALA A 156 -4.87 0.42 1.16
N HIS A 157 -5.01 1.00 2.36
CA HIS A 157 -6.33 1.20 2.97
C HIS A 157 -7.13 2.25 2.16
N PRO A 158 -8.46 2.08 2.00
CA PRO A 158 -9.29 3.02 1.24
C PRO A 158 -9.27 4.44 1.83
N ASP A 159 -9.46 4.56 3.14
CA ASP A 159 -9.71 5.86 3.78
C ASP A 159 -8.67 6.31 4.81
N ALA A 160 -7.72 5.44 5.16
CA ALA A 160 -6.81 5.64 6.29
C ALA A 160 -5.37 5.65 5.78
N PRO A 161 -4.48 6.42 6.42
CA PRO A 161 -3.16 6.69 5.88
C PRO A 161 -2.13 5.57 6.18
N PHE A 162 -2.44 4.35 5.78
CA PHE A 162 -1.56 3.20 5.98
C PHE A 162 -1.63 2.18 4.84
N LEU A 163 -0.57 1.39 4.71
CA LEU A 163 -0.45 0.26 3.79
C LEU A 163 -0.11 -1.01 4.55
N LEU A 164 -0.80 -2.11 4.25
CA LEU A 164 -0.41 -3.44 4.68
C LEU A 164 0.50 -4.07 3.63
N THR A 165 1.62 -4.63 4.07
CA THR A 165 2.43 -5.53 3.25
C THR A 165 2.20 -6.94 3.74
N VAL A 166 1.58 -7.78 2.92
CA VAL A 166 1.30 -9.18 3.21
C VAL A 166 2.39 -10.03 2.59
N PHE A 167 3.14 -10.73 3.43
CA PHE A 167 4.10 -11.75 3.03
C PHE A 167 3.49 -13.13 3.22
N SER A 168 3.80 -14.04 2.32
CA SER A 168 3.42 -15.43 2.55
C SER A 168 4.41 -16.40 1.92
N VAL A 169 4.80 -17.38 2.71
CA VAL A 169 5.81 -18.40 2.44
C VAL A 169 5.40 -19.68 3.15
N PHE A 170 5.44 -20.82 2.46
CA PHE A 170 5.21 -22.17 3.01
C PHE A 170 4.27 -22.25 4.24
N GLN A 171 2.96 -22.22 4.00
CA GLN A 171 1.90 -22.28 5.04
C GLN A 171 1.89 -21.16 6.10
N GLN A 172 2.81 -20.20 6.03
CA GLN A 172 2.88 -19.04 6.91
C GLN A 172 2.49 -17.77 6.15
N THR A 173 1.69 -16.93 6.80
CA THR A 173 1.38 -15.58 6.33
C THR A 173 1.79 -14.61 7.42
N SER A 174 2.54 -13.59 7.05
CA SER A 174 2.90 -12.51 7.97
C SER A 174 2.54 -11.16 7.35
N LEU A 175 2.19 -10.19 8.18
CA LEU A 175 1.86 -8.85 7.71
C LEU A 175 2.64 -7.77 8.44
N ASN A 176 3.03 -6.75 7.68
CA ASN A 176 3.60 -5.51 8.19
C ASN A 176 2.62 -4.38 7.95
N ILE A 177 2.40 -3.56 8.97
CA ILE A 177 1.56 -2.36 8.88
C ILE A 177 2.51 -1.16 8.68
N ASN A 178 2.45 -0.52 7.52
CA ASN A 178 3.20 0.70 7.24
C ASN A 178 2.27 1.89 7.49
N TYR A 179 2.58 2.72 8.47
CA TYR A 179 1.76 3.85 8.90
C TYR A 179 2.63 5.09 9.12
N ARG A 180 2.00 6.26 9.30
CA ARG A 180 2.72 7.48 9.67
C ARG A 180 2.97 7.49 11.19
N GLY A 181 4.24 7.42 11.59
CA GLY A 181 4.65 7.61 12.99
C GLY A 181 4.70 9.08 13.40
#